data_AF-A0A377NCX0-F1
#
_entry.id   AF-A0A377NCX0-F1
#
_cell.length_a   1.000
_cell.length_b   1.000
_cell.length_c   1.000
_cell.angle_alpha   90.00
_cell.angle_beta   90.00
_cell.angle_gamma   90.00
#
_symmetry.space_group_name_H-M   'P 1'
#
loop_
_entity.id
_entity.type
_entity.pdbx_description
1 polymer ?
#
loop_
_entity_poly.entity_id
_entity_poly.type
_entity_poly.pdbx_seq_one_letter_code
_entity_poly.pdbx_strand_id
1 'polypeptide(L)'
;MISHDLQQVSQFCERVLVMYKGDLLDELPADQLAHATHPYTHTLWSCRPSKFTHGERLPVLDRALLESLKSASSKDASSQEPQP
;
A
#
# COMPACT_ATOMS: atom_id res chain seq x y z
N MET A 1 13.69 -4.17 -5.54
CA MET A 1 13.76 -2.75 -5.96
C MET A 1 13.03 -1.91 -4.92
N ILE A 2 13.55 -0.73 -4.56
CA ILE A 2 12.84 0.23 -3.69
C ILE A 2 12.56 1.47 -4.54
N SER A 3 11.30 1.85 -4.67
CA SER A 3 10.87 3.02 -5.45
C SER A 3 9.63 3.65 -4.82
N HIS A 4 9.45 4.93 -5.09
CA HIS A 4 8.26 5.69 -4.69
C HIS A 4 7.21 5.73 -5.81
N ASP A 5 7.56 5.32 -7.02
CA ASP A 5 6.65 5.27 -8.16
C ASP A 5 6.09 3.86 -8.34
N LEU A 6 4.82 3.69 -7.95
CA LEU A 6 4.12 2.41 -8.06
C LEU A 6 3.92 1.96 -9.52
N GLN A 7 3.86 2.88 -10.50
CA GLN A 7 3.73 2.49 -11.90
C GLN A 7 5.01 1.82 -12.40
N GLN A 8 6.17 2.36 -12.01
CA GLN A 8 7.45 1.73 -12.32
C GLN A 8 7.53 0.36 -11.65
N VAL A 9 7.20 0.27 -10.34
CA VAL A 9 7.24 -1.01 -9.63
C VAL A 9 6.32 -2.06 -10.28
N SER A 10 5.10 -1.67 -10.69
CA SER A 10 4.16 -2.59 -11.37
C SER A 10 4.67 -3.17 -12.69
N GLN A 11 5.65 -2.52 -13.34
CA GLN A 11 6.19 -2.94 -14.64
C GLN A 11 7.46 -3.79 -14.51
N PHE A 12 8.23 -3.62 -13.44
CA PHE A 12 9.57 -4.19 -13.30
C PHE A 12 9.72 -5.18 -12.12
N CYS A 13 8.67 -5.39 -11.34
CA CYS A 13 8.67 -6.34 -10.22
C CYS A 13 7.59 -7.40 -10.39
N GLU A 14 7.79 -8.54 -9.74
CA GLU A 14 6.78 -9.61 -9.67
C GLU A 14 5.89 -9.45 -8.43
N ARG A 15 6.47 -9.01 -7.32
CA ARG A 15 5.80 -8.86 -6.03
C ARG A 15 6.18 -7.55 -5.36
N VAL A 16 5.24 -6.97 -4.64
CA VAL A 16 5.36 -5.66 -3.99
C VAL A 16 4.99 -5.79 -2.53
N LEU A 17 5.84 -5.23 -1.67
CA LEU A 17 5.58 -5.05 -0.25
C LEU A 17 5.42 -3.56 0.01
N VAL A 18 4.30 -3.18 0.61
CA VAL A 18 3.98 -1.78 0.92
C VAL A 18 4.14 -1.57 2.42
N MET A 19 4.98 -0.62 2.79
CA MET A 19 5.29 -0.33 4.20
C MET A 19 4.88 1.09 4.58
N TYR A 20 4.50 1.26 5.84
CA TYR A 20 4.21 2.57 6.43
C TYR A 20 4.70 2.61 7.88
N LYS A 21 5.52 3.62 8.21
CA LYS A 21 6.10 3.81 9.58
C LYS A 21 6.77 2.56 10.17
N GLY A 22 7.37 1.72 9.32
CA GLY A 22 8.05 0.49 9.74
C GLY A 22 7.16 -0.75 9.78
N ASP A 23 5.85 -0.60 9.59
CA ASP A 23 4.91 -1.72 9.51
C ASP A 23 4.69 -2.14 8.05
N LEU A 24 4.64 -3.45 7.79
CA LEU A 24 4.19 -4.02 6.52
C LEU A 24 2.67 -3.95 6.46
N LEU A 25 2.13 -3.21 5.49
CA LEU A 25 0.69 -2.99 5.33
C LEU A 25 0.06 -3.83 4.23
N ASP A 26 0.81 -4.16 3.19
CA ASP A 26 0.29 -4.89 2.04
C ASP A 26 1.38 -5.73 1.38
N GLU A 27 1.02 -6.91 0.88
CA GLU A 27 1.87 -7.78 0.08
C GLU A 27 1.03 -8.38 -1.05
N LEU A 28 1.39 -8.04 -2.29
CA LEU A 28 0.62 -8.44 -3.47
C LEU A 28 1.49 -8.59 -4.71
N PRO A 29 1.04 -9.36 -5.72
CA PRO A 29 1.62 -9.34 -7.06
C PRO A 29 1.62 -7.93 -7.65
N ALA A 30 2.68 -7.56 -8.36
CA ALA A 30 2.88 -6.19 -8.83
C ALA A 30 1.83 -5.76 -9.88
N ASP A 31 1.31 -6.71 -10.64
CA ASP A 31 0.22 -6.52 -11.61
C ASP A 31 -1.15 -6.31 -10.93
N GLN A 32 -1.29 -6.64 -9.65
CA GLN A 32 -2.51 -6.46 -8.86
C GLN A 32 -2.54 -5.14 -8.08
N LEU A 33 -1.50 -4.29 -8.18
CA LEU A 33 -1.45 -2.99 -7.51
C LEU A 33 -2.67 -2.10 -7.79
N ALA A 34 -3.25 -2.19 -9.00
CA ALA A 34 -4.45 -1.44 -9.35
C ALA A 34 -5.72 -1.89 -8.61
N HIS A 35 -5.73 -3.12 -8.09
CA HIS A 35 -6.85 -3.75 -7.41
C HIS A 35 -6.56 -3.98 -5.92
N ALA A 36 -5.54 -3.32 -5.37
CA ALA A 36 -5.14 -3.48 -3.98
C ALA A 36 -6.31 -3.15 -3.05
N THR A 37 -6.58 -4.04 -2.09
CA THR A 37 -7.68 -3.88 -1.13
C THR A 37 -7.29 -3.03 0.06
N HIS A 38 -6.00 -2.94 0.38
CA HIS A 38 -5.54 -2.13 1.50
C HIS A 38 -5.74 -0.64 1.19
N PRO A 39 -6.46 0.13 2.02
CA PRO A 39 -6.78 1.53 1.73
C PRO A 39 -5.56 2.40 1.46
N TYR A 40 -4.45 2.16 2.17
CA TYR A 40 -3.18 2.84 1.91
C TYR A 40 -2.67 2.61 0.48
N THR A 41 -2.53 1.36 0.05
CA THR A 41 -2.05 0.99 -1.29
C THR A 41 -2.99 1.52 -2.37
N HIS A 42 -4.30 1.36 -2.17
CA HIS A 42 -5.32 1.87 -3.08
C HIS A 42 -5.23 3.40 -3.25
N THR A 43 -5.10 4.15 -2.15
CA THR A 43 -4.94 5.60 -2.22
C THR A 43 -3.65 5.98 -2.91
N LEU A 44 -2.51 5.35 -2.59
CA LEU A 44 -1.24 5.62 -3.27
C LEU A 44 -1.35 5.40 -4.79
N TRP A 45 -2.01 4.32 -5.22
CA TRP A 45 -2.25 4.05 -6.63
C TRP A 45 -3.12 5.12 -7.28
N SER A 46 -4.18 5.55 -6.59
CA SER A 46 -5.14 6.55 -7.07
C SER A 46 -4.58 7.98 -7.10
N CYS A 47 -3.54 8.28 -6.31
CA CYS A 47 -2.89 9.59 -6.25
C CYS A 47 -1.97 9.87 -7.46
N ARG A 48 -2.03 9.06 -8.51
CA ARG A 48 -1.18 9.19 -9.68
C ARG A 48 -1.81 10.15 -10.70
N PRO A 49 -1.11 11.23 -11.07
CA PRO A 49 -1.59 12.13 -12.12
C PRO A 49 -1.78 11.37 -13.43
N SER A 50 -2.92 11.58 -14.08
CA SER A 50 -3.20 11.08 -15.42
C SER A 50 -3.78 12.19 -16.31
N LYS A 51 -3.87 11.93 -17.61
CA LYS A 51 -4.55 12.85 -18.54
C LYS A 51 -6.02 13.08 -18.15
N PHE A 52 -6.66 12.09 -17.52
CA PHE A 52 -8.06 12.15 -17.12
C PHE A 52 -8.28 12.95 -15.83
N THR A 53 -7.27 13.09 -14.98
CA THR A 53 -7.35 13.83 -13.71
C THR A 53 -6.77 15.24 -13.82
N HIS A 54 -6.53 15.74 -15.04
CA HIS A 54 -5.91 17.04 -15.25
C HIS A 54 -6.85 18.16 -14.80
N GLY A 55 -6.38 19.02 -13.89
CA GLY A 55 -7.20 20.09 -13.31
C GLY A 55 -8.08 19.67 -12.13
N GLU A 56 -8.13 18.38 -11.79
CA GLU A 56 -8.87 17.85 -10.63
C GLU A 56 -7.97 17.68 -9.40
N ARG A 57 -8.58 17.72 -8.21
CA ARG A 57 -7.88 17.42 -6.97
C ARG A 57 -7.73 15.90 -6.85
N LEU A 58 -6.48 15.44 -6.77
CA LEU A 58 -6.19 14.05 -6.49
C LEU A 58 -6.63 13.68 -5.06
N PRO A 59 -7.01 12.41 -4.83
CA PRO A 59 -7.35 11.94 -3.51
C PRO A 59 -6.19 12.16 -2.53
N VAL A 60 -6.50 12.38 -1.26
CA VAL A 60 -5.52 12.48 -0.19
C VAL A 60 -5.74 11.31 0.75
N LEU A 61 -4.65 10.71 1.21
CA LEU A 61 -4.69 9.66 2.21
C LEU A 61 -5.33 10.17 3.51
N ASP A 62 -6.41 9.51 3.91
CA ASP A 62 -6.96 9.64 5.25
C ASP A 62 -6.05 8.90 6.25
N ARG A 63 -5.24 9.68 6.96
CA ARG A 63 -4.31 9.13 7.96
C ARG A 63 -5.05 8.65 9.20
N ALA A 64 -6.19 9.25 9.55
CA ALA A 64 -6.95 8.81 10.72
C ALA A 64 -7.55 7.43 10.49
N LEU A 65 -8.12 7.20 9.30
CA LEU A 65 -8.60 5.88 8.89
C LEU A 65 -7.45 4.85 8.89
N LEU A 66 -6.30 5.21 8.32
CA LEU A 66 -5.14 4.31 8.27
C LEU A 66 -4.67 3.87 9.67
N GLU A 67 -4.53 4.81 10.59
CA GLU A 67 -4.10 4.51 11.96
C GLU A 67 -5.15 3.65 12.70
N SER A 68 -6.45 3.84 12.42
CA SER A 68 -7.51 2.99 12.97
C SER A 68 -7.42 1.54 12.49
N LEU A 69 -7.15 1.31 11.19
CA LEU A 69 -6.97 -0.02 10.61
C LEU A 69 -5.73 -0.71 11.19
N LYS A 70 -4.64 0.05 11.38
CA LYS A 70 -3.42 -0.44 12.02
C LYS A 70 -3.65 -0.92 13.45
N SER A 71 -4.46 -0.18 14.22
CA SER A 71 -4.83 -0.57 15.58
C SER A 71 -5.72 -1.81 15.65
N ALA A 72 -6.41 -2.14 14.56
CA ALA A 72 -7.20 -3.37 14.45
C ALA A 72 -6.31 -4.58 14.12
N SER A 73 -5.35 -4.42 13.21
CA SER A 73 -4.44 -5.50 12.79
C SER A 73 -3.36 -5.87 13.81
N SER A 74 -3.03 -4.99 14.77
CA SER A 74 -2.07 -5.29 15.83
C SER A 74 -2.58 -6.28 16.89
N LYS A 75 -3.83 -6.77 16.80
CA LYS A 75 -4.36 -7.80 17.70
C LYS A 75 -4.07 -9.25 17.26
N ASP A 76 -3.61 -9.49 16.03
CA ASP A 76 -3.49 -10.87 15.50
C ASP A 76 -2.03 -11.38 15.35
N ALA A 77 -1.02 -10.60 15.72
CA ALA A 77 0.39 -10.98 15.56
C ALA A 77 1.08 -11.44 16.87
N SER A 78 0.35 -12.09 17.78
CA SER A 78 0.94 -12.84 18.90
C SER A 78 0.67 -14.33 18.74
N SER A 79 1.46 -14.99 17.87
CA SER A 79 1.80 -16.42 17.92
C SER A 79 2.56 -16.82 16.65
N GLN A 80 3.89 -16.77 16.67
CA GLN A 80 4.73 -17.83 16.09
C GLN A 80 6.21 -17.59 16.50
N GLU A 81 6.61 -18.16 17.63
CA GLU A 81 8.02 -18.55 17.82
C GLU A 81 8.34 -19.72 16.89
N PRO A 82 9.53 -19.74 16.27
CA PRO A 82 10.27 -20.97 16.13
C PRO A 82 11.59 -20.83 16.91
N GLN A 83 11.66 -21.52 18.04
CA GLN A 83 12.90 -21.66 18.82
C GLN A 83 13.89 -22.57 18.06
N PRO A 84 15.19 -22.20 17.98
CA PRO A 84 16.28 -23.16 17.82
C PRO A 84 16.68 -23.80 19.15
#